data_AF-A0A538CG53-F1
#
_entry.id   AF-A0A538CG53-F1
#
_cell.length_a   1.000
_cell.length_b   1.000
_cell.length_c   1.000
_cell.angle_alpha   90.00
_cell.angle_beta   90.00
_cell.angle_gamma   90.00
#
_symmetry.space_group_name_H-M   'P 1'
#
loop_
_entity.id
_entity.type
_entity.pdbx_description
1 polymer ?
#
loop_
_entity_poly.entity_id
_entity_poly.type
_entity_poly.pdbx_seq_one_letter_code
_entity_poly.pdbx_strand_id
1 'polypeptide(L)'
;LSIWEKPIFSRLVSFDHPEEIQEGMVFALETFWPASDGWSAARIEEQLVVTADGCEVITRFPAEELLVAGRQYVRGADLVKGEDPVAAK
;
A
#
# COMPACT_ATOMS: atom_id res chain seq x y z
N LEU A 1 4.59 -3.81 -16.30
CA LEU A 1 4.20 -4.24 -14.94
C LEU A 1 2.81 -4.83 -15.03
N SER A 2 2.68 -6.13 -14.79
CA SER A 2 1.39 -6.67 -14.38
C SER A 2 1.14 -6.16 -12.96
N ILE A 3 -0.07 -5.68 -12.67
CA ILE A 3 -0.44 -5.14 -11.35
C ILE A 3 -0.38 -6.20 -10.22
N TRP A 4 -0.32 -7.48 -10.58
CA TRP A 4 -0.25 -8.59 -9.65
C TRP A 4 0.70 -9.67 -10.17
N GLU A 5 1.54 -10.17 -9.27
CA GLU A 5 2.36 -11.36 -9.47
C GLU A 5 1.93 -12.41 -8.44
N LYS A 6 2.25 -13.68 -8.70
CA LYS A 6 2.00 -14.73 -7.70
C LYS A 6 2.98 -14.58 -6.54
N PRO A 7 2.58 -14.94 -5.30
CA PRO A 7 1.28 -15.47 -4.91
C PRO A 7 0.19 -14.40 -4.64
N ILE A 8 -1.08 -14.81 -4.73
CA ILE A 8 -2.24 -14.03 -4.25
C ILE A 8 -2.75 -14.67 -2.96
N PHE A 9 -2.87 -13.89 -1.89
CA PHE A 9 -3.46 -14.34 -0.63
C PHE A 9 -4.99 -14.29 -0.73
N SER A 10 -5.63 -15.46 -0.78
CA SER A 10 -7.09 -15.52 -0.81
C SER A 10 -7.59 -16.83 -0.24
N ARG A 11 -8.64 -16.76 0.58
CA ARG A 11 -9.35 -17.96 1.06
C ARG A 11 -9.91 -18.81 -0.09
N LEU A 12 -10.10 -18.22 -1.28
CA LEU A 12 -10.58 -18.93 -2.46
C LEU A 12 -9.50 -19.79 -3.12
N VAL A 13 -8.21 -19.46 -2.96
CA VAL A 13 -7.12 -20.07 -3.75
C VAL A 13 -6.06 -20.70 -2.87
N SER A 14 -5.64 -20.03 -1.79
CA SER A 14 -4.45 -20.41 -1.02
C SER A 14 -4.59 -21.72 -0.24
N PHE A 15 -5.81 -22.24 -0.03
CA PHE A 15 -6.01 -23.53 0.63
C PHE A 15 -5.71 -24.72 -0.29
N ASP A 16 -6.08 -24.62 -1.57
CA ASP A 16 -5.86 -25.67 -2.56
C ASP A 16 -4.51 -25.51 -3.30
N HIS A 17 -4.02 -24.27 -3.35
CA HIS A 17 -2.76 -23.90 -4.01
C HIS A 17 -1.89 -23.06 -3.07
N PRO A 18 -1.34 -23.64 -1.99
CA PRO A 18 -0.45 -22.93 -1.10
C PRO A 18 0.89 -22.64 -1.79
N GLU A 19 1.47 -21.49 -1.47
CA GLU A 19 2.80 -21.06 -1.93
C GLU A 19 3.60 -20.64 -0.70
N GLU A 20 4.88 -21.00 -0.67
CA GLU A 20 5.76 -20.66 0.45
C GLU A 20 6.18 -19.18 0.37
N ILE A 21 6.07 -18.47 1.49
CA ILE A 21 6.56 -17.10 1.62
C ILE A 21 8.08 -17.16 1.86
N GLN A 22 8.85 -16.46 1.03
CA GLN A 22 10.31 -16.44 1.09
C GLN A 22 10.83 -15.02 1.34
N GLU A 23 11.99 -14.92 2.00
CA GLU A 23 12.70 -13.66 2.20
C GLU A 23 12.93 -12.92 0.87
N GLY A 24 12.74 -11.60 0.87
CA GLY A 24 12.86 -10.76 -0.31
C GLY A 24 11.61 -10.69 -1.21
N MET A 25 10.58 -11.52 -0.96
CA MET A 25 9.28 -11.32 -1.59
C MET A 25 8.68 -9.98 -1.16
N VAL A 26 7.93 -9.34 -2.07
CA VAL A 26 7.28 -8.06 -1.83
C VAL A 26 5.78 -8.21 -2.08
N PHE A 27 4.97 -7.74 -1.12
CA PHE A 27 3.53 -7.86 -1.17
C PHE A 27 2.86 -6.50 -1.03
N ALA A 28 1.77 -6.30 -1.76
CA ALA A 28 0.78 -5.29 -1.44
C ALA A 28 -0.25 -5.89 -0.47
N LEU A 29 -0.33 -5.34 0.74
CA LEU A 29 -1.34 -5.68 1.72
C LEU A 29 -2.53 -4.73 1.56
N GLU A 30 -3.61 -5.24 0.98
CA GLU A 30 -4.79 -4.46 0.66
C GLU A 30 -5.92 -4.69 1.66
N THR A 31 -6.54 -3.60 2.11
CA THR A 31 -7.72 -3.64 2.97
C THR A 31 -8.83 -2.77 2.40
N PHE A 32 -10.06 -3.25 2.54
CA PHE A 32 -11.28 -2.57 2.09
C PHE A 32 -12.32 -2.62 3.20
N TRP A 33 -12.90 -1.47 3.54
CA TRP A 33 -13.99 -1.38 4.50
C TRP A 33 -15.14 -0.54 3.92
N PRO A 34 -16.31 -1.15 3.62
CA PRO A 34 -17.44 -0.43 3.06
C PRO A 34 -18.12 0.45 4.13
N ALA A 35 -18.60 1.62 3.72
CA ALA A 35 -19.51 2.42 4.54
C ALA A 35 -20.95 1.88 4.46
N SER A 36 -21.79 2.29 5.41
CA SER A 36 -23.20 1.88 5.46
C SER A 36 -24.10 2.56 4.43
N ASP A 37 -23.59 3.59 3.74
CA ASP A 37 -24.31 4.33 2.70
C ASP A 37 -24.38 3.57 1.36
N GLY A 38 -23.68 2.44 1.25
CA GLY A 38 -23.64 1.60 0.06
C GLY A 38 -22.87 2.21 -1.12
N TRP A 39 -22.15 3.30 -0.91
CA TRP A 39 -21.45 4.02 -1.99
C TRP A 39 -20.01 4.39 -1.63
N SER A 40 -19.76 4.71 -0.37
CA SER A 40 -18.44 5.08 0.13
C SER A 40 -17.69 3.87 0.68
N ALA A 41 -16.37 3.93 0.68
CA ALA A 41 -15.51 2.95 1.32
C ALA A 41 -14.16 3.57 1.68
N ALA A 42 -13.51 2.99 2.69
CA ALA A 42 -12.09 3.20 2.94
C ALA A 42 -11.29 2.07 2.28
N ARG A 43 -10.21 2.43 1.59
CA ARG A 43 -9.22 1.48 1.07
C ARG A 43 -7.84 1.98 1.46
N ILE A 44 -7.06 1.13 2.10
CA ILE A 44 -5.64 1.35 2.40
C ILE A 44 -4.86 0.17 1.83
N GLU A 45 -3.73 0.47 1.24
CA GLU A 45 -2.80 -0.52 0.68
C GLU A 45 -1.39 -0.14 1.11
N GLU A 46 -0.69 -1.09 1.73
CA GLU A 46 0.71 -0.92 2.10
C GLU A 46 1.58 -1.98 1.46
N GLN A 47 2.78 -1.58 1.03
CA GLN A 47 3.77 -2.47 0.47
C GLN A 47 4.72 -2.91 1.57
N LEU A 48 4.95 -4.22 1.65
CA LEU A 48 5.84 -4.83 2.62
C LEU A 48 6.82 -5.77 1.92
N VAL A 49 8.04 -5.86 2.47
CA VAL A 49 9.05 -6.84 2.08
C VAL A 49 9.19 -7.87 3.19
N VAL A 50 9.33 -9.14 2.80
CA VAL A 50 9.58 -10.24 3.74
C VAL A 50 11.05 -10.24 4.16
N THR A 51 11.29 -10.30 5.46
CA THR A 51 12.63 -10.45 6.07
C THR A 51 12.78 -11.85 6.65
N ALA A 52 13.99 -12.23 7.04
CA ALA A 52 14.28 -13.54 7.66
C ALA A 52 13.43 -13.85 8.91
N ASP A 53 12.98 -12.81 9.62
CA ASP A 53 12.28 -12.89 10.91
C ASP A 53 10.89 -12.24 10.91
N GLY A 54 10.40 -11.75 9.77
CA GLY A 54 9.11 -11.08 9.69
C GLY A 54 8.90 -10.31 8.39
N CYS A 55 8.44 -9.06 8.51
CA CYS A 55 8.25 -8.17 7.37
C CYS A 55 8.56 -6.71 7.76
N GLU A 56 8.98 -5.93 6.78
CA GLU A 56 9.17 -4.48 6.88
C GLU A 56 8.19 -3.77 5.95
N VAL A 57 7.47 -2.77 6.47
CA VAL A 57 6.64 -1.88 5.65
C VAL A 57 7.55 -0.90 4.91
N ILE A 58 7.49 -0.94 3.57
CA ILE A 58 8.30 -0.08 2.69
C ILE A 58 7.49 1.06 2.05
N THR A 59 6.17 1.11 2.30
CA THR A 59 5.36 2.30 1.99
C THR A 59 5.96 3.53 2.67
N ARG A 60 6.21 4.58 1.90
CA ARG A 60 6.71 5.87 2.40
C ARG A 60 5.66 6.98 2.36
N PHE A 61 4.54 6.74 1.70
CA PHE A 61 3.46 7.71 1.65
C PHE A 61 2.63 7.58 2.93
N PRO A 62 2.23 8.70 3.59
CA PRO A 62 1.50 8.64 4.86
C PRO A 62 0.21 7.82 4.74
N ALA A 63 0.01 6.88 5.68
CA ALA A 63 -1.12 5.94 5.66
C ALA A 63 -1.79 5.78 7.05
N GLU A 64 -1.21 6.37 8.09
CA GLU A 64 -1.67 6.29 9.48
C GLU A 64 -2.97 7.07 9.70
N GLU A 65 -3.20 8.09 8.90
CA GLU A 65 -4.44 8.85 8.86
C GLU A 65 -5.14 8.65 7.51
N LEU A 66 -6.46 8.44 7.54
CA LEU A 66 -7.25 8.33 6.32
C LEU A 66 -7.14 9.62 5.51
N LEU A 67 -6.58 9.48 4.31
CA LEU A 67 -6.47 10.58 3.36
C LEU A 67 -7.85 10.82 2.75
N VAL A 68 -8.39 12.02 2.99
CA VAL A 68 -9.63 12.47 2.37
C VAL A 68 -9.30 13.31 1.14
N ALA A 69 -10.13 13.20 0.11
CA ALA A 69 -10.02 14.03 -1.08
C ALA A 69 -9.91 15.53 -0.73
N GLY A 70 -9.05 16.26 -1.43
CA GLY A 70 -8.87 17.71 -1.28
C GLY A 70 -7.61 18.15 -0.53
N ARG A 71 -6.87 17.22 0.10
CA ARG A 71 -5.53 17.51 0.65
C ARG A 71 -4.46 17.21 -0.39
N GLN A 72 -3.62 18.19 -0.68
CA GLN A 72 -2.49 18.04 -1.61
C GLN A 72 -1.29 17.50 -0.83
N TYR A 73 -0.77 16.36 -1.28
CA TYR A 73 0.41 15.73 -0.72
C TYR A 73 1.54 15.75 -1.75
N VAL A 74 2.77 15.90 -1.28
CA VAL A 74 3.97 15.89 -2.11
C VAL A 74 4.78 14.64 -1.78
N ARG A 75 5.38 14.04 -2.81
CA ARG A 75 6.27 12.88 -2.72
C ARG A 75 7.72 13.36 -2.74
N GLY A 76 8.65 12.50 -2.31
CA GLY A 76 10.08 12.83 -2.30
C GLY A 76 10.65 13.29 -3.66
N ALA A 77 10.07 12.86 -4.78
CA ALA A 77 10.45 13.32 -6.12
C ALA A 77 10.08 14.80 -6.40
N ASP A 78 9.07 15.33 -5.72
CA ASP A 78 8.61 16.71 -5.89
C ASP A 78 9.61 17.70 -5.29
N LEU A 79 10.45 17.25 -4.35
CA LEU A 79 11.50 18.04 -3.70
C LEU A 79 12.82 18.06 -4.49
N VAL A 80 12.98 17.18 -5.50
CA VAL A 80 14.22 17.06 -6.29
C VAL A 80 14.45 18.29 -7.19
N LYS A 81 13.42 19.10 -7.43
CA LYS A 81 13.53 20.34 -8.21
C LYS A 81 14.01 21.56 -7.41
N GLY A 82 14.23 21.45 -6.10
CA GLY A 82 14.69 22.57 -5.26
C GLY A 82 13.67 23.69 -5.08
N GLU A 83 12.44 23.51 -5.54
CA GLU A 83 11.33 24.42 -5.27
C GLU A 83 10.51 23.79 -4.14
N ASP A 84 10.64 24.35 -2.93
CA ASP A 84 9.84 23.94 -1.79
C ASP A 84 8.37 24.36 -2.04
N PRO A 85 7.45 23.41 -2.29
CA PRO A 85 6.06 23.74 -2.63
C PRO A 85 5.27 24.24 -1.41
N VAL A 86 5.85 24.18 -0.20
CA VAL A 86 5.24 24.66 1.05
C VAL A 86 5.64 26.11 1.34
N ALA A 87 6.77 26.59 0.82
CA ALA A 87 7.24 27.97 0.99
C ALA A 87 6.48 29.01 0.17
N ALA A 88 5.60 28.59 -0.76
CA ALA A 88 4.82 29.46 -1.62
C ALA A 88 3.45 29.87 -1.05
N LYS A 89 3.23 29.71 0.27
CA LYS A 89 1.99 30.08 0.96
C LYS A 89 2.22 31.10 2.07
#